data_AF-A0A933UTC6-F1
#
_entry.id   AF-A0A933UTC6-F1
#
_cell.length_a   1.000
_cell.length_b   1.000
_cell.length_c   1.000
_cell.angle_alpha   90.00
_cell.angle_beta   90.00
_cell.angle_gamma   90.00
#
_symmetry.space_group_name_H-M   'P 1'
#
loop_
_entity.id
_entity.type
_entity.pdbx_description
1 polymer ?
#
loop_
_entity_poly.entity_id
_entity_poly.type
_entity_poly.pdbx_seq_one_letter_code
_entity_poly.pdbx_strand_id
1 'polypeptide(L)'
;MPDRGPEAPERTTVVVGVDGAGRTHRLDELAAVADGPVLRVGAPPVPSDVLREHLRDAAAGGALVLVDDPHRLDEAALGLLAASARDGVPTVVARRPVIGSAAHADLDEAAAGQGRVEVLAPLDAAGVARLVTALTGAACPPRLAEQVRTASGGLPGVAAALAAAL
;
A
#
# COMPACT_ATOMS: atom_id res chain seq x y z
N MET A 1 30.58 -16.23 -17.40
CA MET A 1 29.60 -15.75 -16.41
C MET A 1 28.68 -14.80 -17.15
N PRO A 2 27.36 -14.98 -17.18
CA PRO A 2 26.51 -14.03 -17.86
C PRO A 2 26.48 -12.74 -17.04
N ASP A 3 26.78 -11.65 -17.74
CA ASP A 3 26.69 -10.27 -17.29
C ASP A 3 25.22 -9.97 -16.99
N ARG A 4 24.86 -9.85 -15.70
CA ARG A 4 23.53 -9.38 -15.30
C ARG A 4 23.54 -7.87 -15.54
N GLY A 5 22.87 -7.43 -16.59
CA GLY A 5 22.57 -6.02 -16.81
C GLY A 5 21.93 -5.39 -15.56
N PRO A 6 21.92 -4.06 -15.44
CA PRO A 6 21.43 -3.37 -14.25
C PRO A 6 20.03 -3.89 -13.90
N GLU A 7 19.92 -4.54 -12.74
CA GLU A 7 18.64 -5.02 -12.23
C GLU A 7 17.70 -3.81 -12.14
N ALA A 8 16.60 -3.85 -12.88
CA ALA A 8 15.58 -2.83 -12.80
C ALA A 8 15.18 -2.67 -11.32
N PRO A 9 14.97 -1.45 -10.82
CA PRO A 9 14.64 -1.23 -9.42
C PRO A 9 13.43 -2.09 -9.05
N GLU A 10 13.60 -2.94 -8.06
CA GLU A 10 12.59 -3.89 -7.62
C GLU A 10 11.33 -3.11 -7.22
N ARG A 11 10.17 -3.47 -7.77
CA ARG A 11 8.90 -2.77 -7.54
C ARG A 11 8.26 -3.27 -6.24
N THR A 12 7.75 -2.38 -5.40
CA THR A 12 6.94 -2.80 -4.23
C THR A 12 5.58 -3.28 -4.73
N THR A 13 5.20 -4.51 -4.37
CA THR A 13 3.93 -5.13 -4.78
C THR A 13 3.09 -5.60 -3.59
N VAL A 14 3.68 -5.65 -2.39
CA VAL A 14 2.92 -5.86 -1.15
C VAL A 14 3.37 -4.83 -0.11
N VAL A 15 2.41 -4.17 0.53
CA VAL A 15 2.62 -3.24 1.63
C VAL A 15 1.94 -3.82 2.87
N VAL A 16 2.75 -4.19 3.87
CA VAL A 16 2.27 -4.77 5.12
C VAL A 16 2.42 -3.74 6.24
N GLY A 17 1.36 -3.52 7.01
CA GLY A 17 1.41 -2.61 8.14
C GLY A 17 0.23 -2.79 9.08
N VAL A 18 0.44 -2.50 10.36
CA VAL A 18 -0.65 -2.44 11.35
C VAL A 18 -1.63 -1.31 11.01
N ASP A 19 -2.77 -1.26 11.69
CA ASP A 19 -3.71 -0.16 11.54
C ASP A 19 -3.05 1.17 11.96
N GLY A 20 -3.24 2.20 11.13
CA GLY A 20 -2.57 3.50 11.33
C GLY A 20 -1.11 3.56 10.87
N ALA A 21 -0.54 2.48 10.32
CA ALA A 21 0.85 2.46 9.81
C ALA A 21 1.07 3.26 8.52
N GLY A 22 0.03 3.84 7.92
CA GLY A 22 0.14 4.63 6.69
C GLY A 22 0.06 3.82 5.39
N ARG A 23 -0.54 2.61 5.42
CA ARG A 23 -0.73 1.73 4.24
C ARG A 23 -1.37 2.46 3.04
N THR A 24 -2.50 3.13 3.26
CA THR A 24 -3.18 3.90 2.20
C THR A 24 -2.32 5.04 1.67
N HIS A 25 -1.63 5.77 2.55
CA HIS A 25 -0.70 6.82 2.13
C HIS A 25 0.44 6.26 1.26
N ARG A 26 0.98 5.10 1.63
CA ARG A 26 2.00 4.43 0.82
C ARG A 26 1.48 4.00 -0.55
N LEU A 27 0.22 3.54 -0.63
CA LEU A 27 -0.43 3.29 -1.93
C LEU A 27 -0.57 4.57 -2.76
N ASP A 28 -0.85 5.72 -2.13
CA ASP A 28 -0.91 7.01 -2.83
C ASP A 28 0.46 7.42 -3.39
N GLU A 29 1.54 7.22 -2.65
CA GLU A 29 2.90 7.46 -3.14
C GLU A 29 3.24 6.57 -4.33
N LEU A 30 2.88 5.27 -4.27
CA LEU A 30 3.10 4.33 -5.36
C LEU A 30 2.24 4.68 -6.59
N ALA A 31 1.00 5.13 -6.39
CA ALA A 31 0.15 5.62 -7.45
C ALA A 31 0.73 6.86 -8.15
N ALA A 32 1.29 7.80 -7.37
CA ALA A 32 1.81 9.06 -7.87
C ALA A 32 3.05 8.91 -8.78
N VAL A 33 3.78 7.80 -8.64
CA VAL A 33 4.96 7.47 -9.46
C VAL A 33 4.69 6.39 -10.50
N ALA A 34 3.43 5.96 -10.68
CA ALA A 34 3.08 4.97 -11.68
C ALA A 34 3.12 5.58 -13.10
N ASP A 35 3.70 4.85 -14.05
CA ASP A 35 3.85 5.30 -15.45
C ASP A 35 2.53 5.28 -16.26
N GLY A 36 1.41 4.91 -15.64
CA GLY A 36 0.14 4.68 -16.32
C GLY A 36 -1.09 4.85 -15.43
N PRO A 37 -2.29 4.52 -15.94
CA PRO A 37 -3.53 4.62 -15.17
C PRO A 37 -3.48 3.77 -13.90
N VAL A 38 -4.25 4.16 -12.90
CA VAL A 38 -4.34 3.45 -11.62
C VAL A 38 -5.77 3.00 -11.37
N LEU A 39 -5.98 1.70 -11.18
CA LEU A 39 -7.25 1.13 -10.72
C LEU A 39 -7.16 0.87 -9.22
N ARG A 40 -8.04 1.51 -8.43
CA ARG A 40 -8.16 1.22 -7.00
C ARG A 40 -9.29 0.26 -6.72
N VAL A 41 -8.98 -0.79 -5.98
CA VAL A 41 -9.92 -1.81 -5.52
C VAL A 41 -9.86 -1.84 -3.99
N GLY A 42 -11.00 -1.78 -3.33
CA GLY A 42 -11.07 -1.70 -1.88
C GLY A 42 -12.50 -1.45 -1.41
N ALA A 43 -12.66 -0.69 -0.34
CA ALA A 43 -13.98 -0.34 0.18
C ALA A 43 -14.52 0.99 -0.43
N PRO A 44 -15.80 1.05 -0.83
CA PRO A 44 -16.78 -0.04 -0.84
C PRO A 44 -16.50 -1.07 -1.96
N PRO A 45 -16.77 -2.37 -1.73
CA PRO A 45 -16.55 -3.38 -2.76
C PRO A 45 -17.51 -3.17 -3.93
N VAL A 46 -17.03 -3.44 -5.13
CA VAL A 46 -17.86 -3.49 -6.35
C VAL A 46 -18.27 -4.94 -6.65
N PRO A 47 -19.39 -5.16 -7.36
CA PRO A 47 -19.77 -6.49 -7.82
C PRO A 47 -18.67 -7.18 -8.64
N SER A 48 -18.55 -8.51 -8.51
CA SER A 48 -17.48 -9.31 -9.12
C SER A 48 -17.46 -9.27 -10.67
N ASP A 49 -18.62 -9.12 -11.31
CA ASP A 49 -18.75 -8.93 -12.75
C ASP A 49 -18.16 -7.59 -13.19
N VAL A 50 -18.50 -6.51 -12.47
CA VAL A 50 -17.93 -5.17 -12.70
C VAL A 50 -16.42 -5.17 -12.45
N LEU A 51 -15.96 -5.82 -11.36
CA LEU A 51 -14.52 -5.95 -11.08
C LEU A 51 -13.78 -6.67 -12.22
N ARG A 52 -14.37 -7.74 -12.77
CA ARG A 52 -13.77 -8.48 -13.88
C ARG A 52 -13.61 -7.62 -15.13
N GLU A 53 -14.57 -6.76 -15.42
CA GLU A 53 -14.49 -5.80 -16.53
C GLU A 53 -13.38 -4.78 -16.27
N HIS A 54 -13.34 -4.16 -15.08
CA HIS A 54 -12.28 -3.22 -14.72
C HIS A 54 -10.87 -3.84 -14.81
N LEU A 55 -10.71 -5.11 -14.41
CA LEU A 55 -9.42 -5.81 -14.50
C LEU A 55 -9.01 -6.09 -15.95
N ARG A 56 -9.96 -6.39 -16.84
CA ARG A 56 -9.70 -6.53 -18.28
C ARG A 56 -9.26 -5.21 -18.89
N ASP A 57 -9.94 -4.12 -18.54
CA ASP A 57 -9.59 -2.79 -19.01
C ASP A 57 -8.22 -2.35 -18.46
N ALA A 58 -7.93 -2.66 -17.19
CA ALA A 58 -6.63 -2.42 -16.58
C ALA A 58 -5.52 -3.18 -17.32
N ALA A 59 -5.74 -4.46 -17.66
CA ALA A 59 -4.79 -5.24 -18.44
C ALA A 59 -4.55 -4.65 -19.83
N ALA A 60 -5.62 -4.29 -20.55
CA ALA A 60 -5.54 -3.72 -21.89
C ALA A 60 -4.89 -2.32 -21.90
N GLY A 61 -5.12 -1.53 -20.85
CA GLY A 61 -4.60 -0.18 -20.68
C GLY A 61 -3.25 -0.08 -19.98
N GLY A 62 -2.66 -1.20 -19.54
CA GLY A 62 -1.40 -1.21 -18.79
C GLY A 62 -1.49 -0.50 -17.44
N ALA A 63 -2.64 -0.58 -16.77
CA ALA A 63 -2.87 0.09 -15.49
C ALA A 63 -2.23 -0.65 -14.30
N LEU A 64 -1.88 0.10 -13.26
CA LEU A 64 -1.49 -0.42 -11.95
C LEU A 64 -2.76 -0.67 -11.11
N VAL A 65 -2.93 -1.89 -10.60
CA VAL A 65 -4.01 -2.25 -9.69
C VAL A 65 -3.54 -2.07 -8.25
N LEU A 66 -4.21 -1.22 -7.48
CA LEU A 66 -3.96 -1.04 -6.06
C LEU A 66 -5.12 -1.64 -5.27
N VAL A 67 -4.81 -2.63 -4.42
CA VAL A 67 -5.78 -3.30 -3.56
C VAL A 67 -5.59 -2.78 -2.13
N ASP A 68 -6.54 -1.98 -1.64
CA ASP A 68 -6.56 -1.50 -0.26
C ASP A 68 -7.58 -2.29 0.58
N ASP A 69 -7.18 -2.63 1.80
CA ASP A 69 -7.98 -3.41 2.75
C ASP A 69 -8.65 -4.66 2.15
N PRO A 70 -7.87 -5.62 1.60
CA PRO A 70 -8.41 -6.83 0.95
C PRO A 70 -9.32 -7.67 1.86
N HIS A 71 -9.16 -7.55 3.19
CA HIS A 71 -10.02 -8.18 4.20
C HIS A 71 -11.50 -7.76 4.16
N ARG A 72 -11.84 -6.73 3.37
CA ARG A 72 -13.22 -6.27 3.14
C ARG A 72 -13.82 -6.81 1.84
N LEU A 73 -13.04 -7.52 1.03
CA LEU A 73 -13.47 -8.11 -0.23
C LEU A 73 -13.97 -9.54 0.01
N ASP A 74 -14.90 -9.99 -0.83
CA ASP A 74 -15.34 -11.38 -0.85
C ASP A 74 -14.32 -12.29 -1.56
N GLU A 75 -14.47 -13.61 -1.40
CA GLU A 75 -13.55 -14.59 -1.99
C GLU A 75 -13.53 -14.54 -3.52
N ALA A 76 -14.66 -14.20 -4.16
CA ALA A 76 -14.75 -14.11 -5.62
C ALA A 76 -13.89 -12.94 -6.15
N ALA A 77 -13.96 -11.79 -5.50
CA ALA A 77 -13.13 -10.63 -5.82
C ALA A 77 -11.64 -10.90 -5.56
N LEU A 78 -11.30 -11.52 -4.43
CA LEU A 78 -9.92 -11.92 -4.13
C LEU A 78 -9.36 -12.89 -5.20
N GLY A 79 -10.15 -13.88 -5.61
CA GLY A 79 -9.77 -14.82 -6.66
C GLY A 79 -9.54 -14.15 -8.02
N LEU A 80 -10.38 -13.18 -8.39
CA LEU A 80 -10.19 -12.39 -9.61
C LEU A 80 -8.90 -11.56 -9.58
N LEU A 81 -8.60 -10.93 -8.45
CA LEU A 81 -7.38 -10.15 -8.26
C LEU A 81 -6.13 -11.04 -8.32
N ALA A 82 -6.15 -12.19 -7.66
CA ALA A 82 -5.04 -13.14 -7.67
C ALA A 82 -4.79 -13.69 -9.08
N ALA A 83 -5.84 -14.04 -9.81
CA ALA A 83 -5.73 -14.47 -11.21
C ALA A 83 -5.14 -13.35 -12.10
N SER A 84 -5.65 -12.14 -11.99
CA SER A 84 -5.14 -10.98 -12.75
C SER A 84 -3.66 -10.70 -12.48
N ALA A 85 -3.22 -10.82 -11.22
CA ALA A 85 -1.82 -10.65 -10.86
C ALA A 85 -0.94 -11.76 -11.48
N ARG A 86 -1.39 -13.02 -11.48
CA ARG A 86 -0.66 -14.12 -12.14
C ARG A 86 -0.58 -13.95 -13.65
N ASP A 87 -1.61 -13.39 -14.26
CA ASP A 87 -1.64 -13.05 -15.69
C ASP A 87 -0.73 -11.85 -16.04
N GLY A 88 -0.06 -11.26 -15.05
CA GLY A 88 0.97 -10.24 -15.24
C GLY A 88 0.47 -8.80 -15.12
N VAL A 89 -0.79 -8.58 -14.70
CA VAL A 89 -1.27 -7.22 -14.43
C VAL A 89 -0.55 -6.67 -13.19
N PRO A 90 0.15 -5.53 -13.28
CA PRO A 90 0.86 -4.96 -12.14
C PRO A 90 -0.09 -4.72 -10.96
N THR A 91 0.21 -5.35 -9.82
CA THR A 91 -0.68 -5.32 -8.65
C THR A 91 0.10 -4.95 -7.39
N VAL A 92 -0.44 -4.04 -6.60
CA VAL A 92 0.04 -3.71 -5.25
C VAL A 92 -1.05 -4.00 -4.23
N VAL A 93 -0.73 -4.80 -3.21
CA VAL A 93 -1.67 -5.15 -2.15
C VAL A 93 -1.25 -4.51 -0.83
N ALA A 94 -2.13 -3.71 -0.23
CA ALA A 94 -1.92 -3.16 1.11
C ALA A 94 -2.75 -3.93 2.15
N ARG A 95 -2.08 -4.69 3.02
CA ARG A 95 -2.76 -5.56 3.99
C ARG A 95 -2.24 -5.41 5.41
N ARG A 96 -3.06 -5.90 6.35
CA ARG A 96 -2.64 -6.14 7.73
C ARG A 96 -1.58 -7.26 7.78
N PRO A 97 -0.82 -7.38 8.88
CA PRO A 97 0.16 -8.46 9.04
C PRO A 97 -0.45 -9.86 9.03
N VAL A 98 -1.72 -9.97 9.43
CA VAL A 98 -2.45 -11.24 9.49
C VAL A 98 -3.11 -11.56 8.14
N ILE A 99 -2.87 -12.78 7.65
CA ILE A 99 -3.56 -13.36 6.49
C ILE A 99 -4.71 -14.21 7.00
N GLY A 100 -5.94 -13.80 6.71
CA GLY A 100 -7.14 -14.36 7.34
C GLY A 100 -7.78 -15.55 6.63
N SER A 101 -7.43 -15.83 5.38
CA SER A 101 -7.98 -16.95 4.61
C SER A 101 -7.05 -17.40 3.48
N ALA A 102 -7.35 -18.56 2.88
CA ALA A 102 -6.61 -19.06 1.72
C ALA A 102 -6.69 -18.10 0.53
N ALA A 103 -7.85 -17.48 0.27
CA ALA A 103 -7.99 -16.49 -0.80
C ALA A 103 -7.11 -15.24 -0.58
N HIS A 104 -6.91 -14.81 0.67
CA HIS A 104 -5.96 -13.74 0.99
C HIS A 104 -4.52 -14.16 0.76
N ALA A 105 -4.16 -15.39 1.14
CA ALA A 105 -2.82 -15.93 0.91
C ALA A 105 -2.52 -16.03 -0.60
N ASP A 106 -3.52 -16.46 -1.37
CA ASP A 106 -3.43 -16.62 -2.82
C ASP A 106 -3.15 -15.29 -3.54
N LEU A 107 -3.86 -14.23 -3.13
CA LEU A 107 -3.61 -12.87 -3.61
C LEU A 107 -2.24 -12.33 -3.18
N ASP A 108 -1.85 -12.55 -1.91
CA ASP A 108 -0.56 -12.11 -1.39
C ASP A 108 0.61 -12.76 -2.13
N GLU A 109 0.54 -14.06 -2.37
CA GLU A 109 1.55 -14.82 -3.11
C GLU A 109 1.63 -14.35 -4.58
N ALA A 110 0.48 -14.16 -5.23
CA ALA A 110 0.44 -13.68 -6.62
C ALA A 110 1.05 -12.28 -6.76
N ALA A 111 0.77 -11.36 -5.84
CA ALA A 111 1.34 -10.02 -5.85
C ALA A 111 2.83 -10.02 -5.46
N ALA A 112 3.22 -10.79 -4.42
CA ALA A 112 4.61 -10.92 -4.01
C ALA A 112 5.48 -11.57 -5.11
N GLY A 113 4.92 -12.44 -5.95
CA GLY A 113 5.62 -13.00 -7.11
C GLY A 113 6.04 -11.97 -8.17
N GLN A 114 5.45 -10.77 -8.15
CA GLN A 114 5.75 -9.68 -9.09
C GLN A 114 6.85 -8.71 -8.60
N GLY A 115 7.25 -8.78 -7.34
CA GLY A 115 8.13 -7.78 -6.75
C GLY A 115 8.41 -7.99 -5.26
N ARG A 116 8.72 -6.91 -4.54
CA ARG A 116 9.07 -7.01 -3.11
C ARG A 116 7.89 -6.76 -2.18
N VAL A 117 8.00 -7.37 -1.00
CA VAL A 117 7.15 -7.09 0.16
C VAL A 117 7.81 -6.00 1.01
N GLU A 118 7.09 -4.91 1.25
CA GLU A 118 7.50 -3.78 2.08
C GLU A 118 6.72 -3.83 3.41
N VAL A 119 7.43 -3.89 4.54
CA VAL A 119 6.82 -3.84 5.87
C VAL A 119 6.99 -2.43 6.44
N LEU A 120 5.87 -1.75 6.70
CA LEU A 120 5.86 -0.40 7.24
C LEU A 120 6.26 -0.42 8.72
N ALA A 121 7.43 0.14 9.00
CA ALA A 121 7.89 0.40 10.35
C ALA A 121 7.22 1.66 10.93
N PRO A 122 7.12 1.77 12.27
CA PRO A 122 6.80 3.04 12.90
C PRO A 122 7.78 4.15 12.47
N LEU A 123 7.29 5.38 12.39
CA LEU A 123 8.08 6.56 12.07
C LEU A 123 9.13 6.80 13.17
N ASP A 124 10.34 7.11 12.73
CA ASP A 124 11.35 7.71 13.58
C ASP A 124 11.03 9.20 13.85
N ALA A 125 11.84 9.85 14.67
CA ALA A 125 11.64 11.26 15.02
C ALA A 125 11.69 12.17 13.77
N ALA A 126 12.53 11.85 12.79
CA ALA A 126 12.63 12.61 11.55
C ALA A 126 11.37 12.47 10.69
N GLY A 127 10.81 11.25 10.61
CA GLY A 127 9.54 10.96 9.94
C GLY A 127 8.37 11.69 10.59
N VAL A 128 8.30 11.68 11.92
CA VAL A 128 7.30 12.47 12.66
C VAL A 128 7.47 13.96 12.42
N ALA A 129 8.70 14.49 12.42
CA ALA A 129 8.95 15.90 12.13
C ALA A 129 8.43 16.29 10.73
N ARG A 130 8.72 15.47 9.71
CA ARG A 130 8.22 15.68 8.35
C ARG A 130 6.69 15.65 8.29
N LEU A 131 6.06 14.68 8.96
CA LEU A 131 4.61 14.58 9.03
C LEU A 131 3.97 15.82 9.67
N VAL A 132 4.48 16.26 10.83
CA VAL A 132 3.97 17.44 11.54
C VAL A 132 4.13 18.69 10.66
N THR A 133 5.28 18.85 10.00
CA THR A 133 5.50 19.97 9.09
C THR A 133 4.56 19.94 7.88
N ALA A 134 4.33 18.77 7.30
CA ALA A 134 3.38 18.63 6.18
C ALA A 134 1.94 19.00 6.58
N LEU A 135 1.52 18.69 7.81
CA LEU A 135 0.16 18.95 8.30
C LEU A 135 -0.04 20.40 8.77
N THR A 136 0.96 20.98 9.42
CA THR A 136 0.86 22.32 10.04
C THR A 136 1.40 23.45 9.17
N GLY A 137 2.19 23.11 8.14
CA GLY A 137 2.95 24.08 7.35
C GLY A 137 4.15 24.70 8.08
N ALA A 138 4.38 24.36 9.35
CA ALA A 138 5.45 24.90 10.18
C ALA A 138 6.57 23.88 10.41
N ALA A 139 7.83 24.35 10.42
CA ALA A 139 8.96 23.49 10.76
C ALA A 139 8.79 22.90 12.17
N CYS A 140 8.84 21.57 12.28
CA CYS A 140 8.68 20.88 13.55
C CYS A 140 10.00 20.89 14.34
N PRO A 141 10.06 21.46 15.55
CA PRO A 141 11.26 21.40 16.37
C PRO A 141 11.61 19.95 16.76
N PRO A 142 12.90 19.56 16.80
CA PRO A 142 13.30 18.16 17.09
C PRO A 142 12.73 17.62 18.41
N ARG A 143 12.64 18.46 19.45
CA ARG A 143 12.06 18.07 20.74
C ARG A 143 10.59 17.73 20.65
N LEU A 144 9.82 18.52 19.88
CA LEU A 144 8.39 18.26 19.65
C LEU A 144 8.21 16.98 18.85
N ALA A 145 9.03 16.76 17.82
CA ALA A 145 9.00 15.54 17.03
C ALA A 145 9.26 14.29 17.90
N GLU A 146 10.24 14.34 18.81
CA GLU A 146 10.51 13.24 19.74
C GLU A 146 9.36 13.01 20.74
N GLN A 147 8.72 14.08 21.22
CA GLN A 147 7.54 14.00 22.09
C GLN A 147 6.36 13.33 21.37
N VAL A 148 6.05 13.78 20.15
CA VAL A 148 4.97 13.20 19.33
C VAL A 148 5.31 11.76 18.95
N ARG A 149 6.56 11.45 18.60
CA ARG A 149 6.98 10.06 18.30
C ARG A 149 6.78 9.16 19.51
N THR A 150 7.18 9.61 20.69
CA THR A 150 7.04 8.83 21.92
C THR A 150 5.56 8.63 22.28
N ALA A 151 4.74 9.68 22.19
CA ALA A 151 3.31 9.61 22.49
C ALA A 151 2.52 8.75 21.49
N SER A 152 2.89 8.78 20.21
CA SER A 152 2.23 8.01 19.14
C SER A 152 2.79 6.59 18.96
N GLY A 153 3.92 6.27 19.61
CA GLY A 153 4.70 5.07 19.29
C GLY A 153 5.25 5.07 17.86
N GLY A 154 5.33 6.24 17.20
CA GLY A 154 5.71 6.39 15.80
C GLY A 154 4.62 6.02 14.80
N LEU A 155 3.40 5.70 15.21
CA LEU A 155 2.32 5.37 14.27
C LEU A 155 1.84 6.64 13.53
N PRO A 156 1.93 6.70 12.18
CA PRO A 156 1.54 7.89 11.41
C PRO A 156 0.14 8.40 11.73
N GLY A 157 -0.86 7.51 11.80
CA GLY A 157 -2.25 7.91 12.08
C GLY A 157 -2.42 8.57 13.46
N VAL A 158 -1.75 8.04 14.48
CA VAL A 158 -1.78 8.59 15.85
C VAL A 158 -0.97 9.88 15.91
N ALA A 159 0.21 9.93 15.29
CA ALA A 159 1.05 11.11 15.21
C ALA A 159 0.34 12.28 14.51
N ALA A 160 -0.38 12.01 13.42
CA ALA A 160 -1.20 13.01 12.73
C ALA A 160 -2.34 13.54 13.61
N ALA A 161 -3.04 12.66 14.32
CA ALA A 161 -4.11 13.05 15.24
C ALA A 161 -3.59 13.92 16.40
N LEU A 162 -2.42 13.58 16.96
CA LEU A 162 -1.76 14.40 17.97
C LEU A 162 -1.30 15.75 17.41
N ALA A 163 -0.75 15.77 16.20
CA ALA A 163 -0.29 16.99 15.53
C ALA A 163 -1.44 17.96 15.24
N ALA A 164 -2.62 17.45 14.89
CA ALA A 164 -3.82 18.26 14.65
C ALA A 164 -4.36 18.94 15.93
N ALA A 165 -3.89 18.52 17.11
CA ALA A 165 -4.27 19.10 18.40
C ALA A 165 -3.22 20.09 18.96
N LEU A 166 -2.15 20.39 18.19
CA LEU A 166 -1.11 21.37 18.53
C LEU A 166 -1.46 22.76 18.00
#